data_AF-E9PIP9-F1
#
_entry.id   AF-E9PIP9-F1
#
_cell.length_a   1.000
_cell.length_b   1.000
_cell.length_c   1.000
_cell.angle_alpha   90.00
_cell.angle_beta   90.00
_cell.angle_gamma   90.00
#
_symmetry.space_group_name_H-M   'P 1'
#
loop_
_entity.id
_entity.type
_entity.pdbx_description
1 polymer ?
#
loop_
_entity_poly.entity_id
_entity_poly.type
_entity_poly.pdbx_seq_one_letter_code
_entity_poly.pdbx_strand_id
1 'polypeptide(L)'
;MAAKSQPNIPKAKSLDGVTNDRTASQGQWGRAWEVDWFSLASVIFLLLFAPFIVYYFIMACDQYSCALTGPVVDIVTGHARLSDIWAKTPPITRKAAQLYTLWVTFQ
;
A
#
# COMPACT_ATOMS: atom_id res chain seq x y z
N MET A 1 57.96 6.09 30.02
CA MET A 1 58.52 4.84 30.56
C MET A 1 57.81 3.69 29.88
N ALA A 2 58.57 2.76 29.30
CA ALA A 2 58.07 1.62 28.55
C ALA A 2 57.62 0.49 29.49
N ALA A 3 56.64 -0.29 29.04
CA ALA A 3 56.60 -1.73 29.30
C ALA A 3 56.08 -2.41 28.03
N LYS A 4 56.89 -3.31 27.47
CA LYS A 4 56.65 -4.10 26.27
C LYS A 4 56.58 -5.58 26.69
N SER A 5 55.98 -6.40 25.83
CA SER A 5 56.18 -7.86 25.68
C SER A 5 55.25 -8.75 26.53
N GLN A 6 54.65 -9.86 26.07
CA GLN A 6 54.78 -10.67 24.85
C GLN A 6 53.50 -11.55 24.65
N PRO A 7 53.32 -12.19 23.47
CA PRO A 7 52.15 -12.97 23.02
C PRO A 7 52.24 -14.43 23.49
N ASN A 8 51.17 -15.26 23.33
CA ASN A 8 51.27 -16.72 23.07
C ASN A 8 49.91 -17.43 22.88
N ILE A 9 49.64 -17.84 21.63
CA ILE A 9 49.13 -19.14 21.07
C ILE A 9 47.84 -19.83 21.64
N PRO A 10 47.28 -20.86 20.95
CA PRO A 10 45.97 -20.79 20.29
C PRO A 10 44.91 -21.67 20.99
N LYS A 11 43.62 -21.32 20.88
CA LYS A 11 42.55 -22.24 21.30
C LYS A 11 41.69 -22.64 20.10
N ALA A 12 41.91 -23.88 19.66
CA ALA A 12 41.03 -24.55 18.73
C ALA A 12 39.67 -24.85 19.40
N LYS A 13 38.61 -24.61 18.61
CA LYS A 13 37.28 -25.25 18.63
C LYS A 13 36.27 -24.80 19.70
N SER A 14 35.28 -24.03 19.26
CA SER A 14 33.88 -24.37 19.49
C SER A 14 33.15 -24.36 18.15
N LEU A 15 32.40 -25.43 17.88
CA LEU A 15 31.32 -25.39 16.90
C LEU A 15 30.27 -24.47 17.50
N ASP A 16 30.04 -23.31 16.91
CA ASP A 16 28.84 -22.54 17.18
C ASP A 16 28.10 -22.29 15.87
N GLY A 17 26.94 -22.92 15.80
CA GLY A 17 25.76 -22.40 15.13
C GLY A 17 25.91 -22.09 13.65
N VAL A 18 25.36 -22.99 12.83
CA VAL A 18 24.62 -22.55 11.65
C VAL A 18 23.49 -21.63 12.14
N THR A 19 23.76 -20.33 12.26
CA THR A 19 22.72 -19.32 12.24
C THR A 19 22.72 -18.72 10.86
N ASN A 20 21.69 -19.08 10.10
CA ASN A 20 21.35 -18.53 8.80
C ASN A 20 21.47 -17.00 8.81
N ASP A 21 22.60 -16.47 8.33
CA ASP A 21 22.78 -15.07 7.92
C ASP A 21 22.03 -14.82 6.59
N ARG A 22 20.78 -15.30 6.51
CA ARG A 22 19.89 -15.17 5.35
C ARG A 22 18.73 -14.22 5.60
N THR A 23 18.63 -13.64 6.79
CA THR A 23 17.59 -12.68 7.16
C THR A 23 18.10 -11.23 7.24
N ALA A 24 19.39 -10.97 7.08
CA ALA A 24 19.97 -9.63 7.06
C ALA A 24 20.30 -9.19 5.62
N SER A 25 19.28 -8.96 4.78
CA SER A 25 19.43 -8.15 3.55
C SER A 25 18.16 -7.99 2.75
N GLN A 26 17.13 -8.79 3.00
CA GLN A 26 15.88 -8.69 2.25
C GLN A 26 14.95 -7.64 2.89
N GLY A 27 15.37 -6.37 2.87
CA GLY A 27 14.48 -5.28 3.26
C GLY A 27 15.14 -3.94 3.57
N GLN A 28 16.39 -3.92 4.04
CA GLN A 28 17.06 -2.72 4.57
C GLN A 28 17.52 -1.72 3.49
N TRP A 29 16.60 -1.22 2.66
CA TRP A 29 16.86 -0.16 1.69
C TRP A 29 16.56 1.22 2.29
N GLY A 30 17.59 2.06 2.39
CA GLY A 30 17.47 3.46 2.82
C GLY A 30 17.62 3.69 4.33
N ARG A 31 17.72 4.97 4.73
CA ARG A 31 17.96 5.40 6.12
C ARG A 31 16.73 5.32 7.03
N ALA A 32 15.56 4.98 6.49
CA ALA A 32 14.27 4.97 7.18
C ALA A 32 13.60 3.59 7.00
N TRP A 33 14.34 2.53 7.32
CA TRP A 33 13.92 1.14 7.16
C TRP A 33 13.00 0.65 8.30
N GLU A 34 13.12 1.22 9.50
CA GLU A 34 12.14 0.97 10.56
C GLU A 34 10.78 1.54 10.13
N VAL A 35 9.89 0.64 9.72
CA VAL A 35 8.51 1.00 9.40
C VAL A 35 7.78 1.32 10.70
N ASP A 36 7.60 2.62 10.97
CA ASP A 36 6.72 3.06 12.05
C ASP A 36 5.29 2.56 11.81
N TRP A 37 4.67 2.03 12.85
CA TRP A 37 3.28 1.54 12.79
C TRP A 37 2.29 2.63 12.34
N PHE A 38 2.54 3.89 12.71
CA PHE A 38 1.76 5.03 12.24
C PHE A 38 1.88 5.25 10.74
N SER A 39 3.09 5.10 10.19
CA SER A 39 3.36 5.24 8.76
C SER A 39 2.67 4.11 7.99
N LEU A 40 2.75 2.87 8.50
CA LEU A 40 2.02 1.73 7.94
C LEU A 40 0.50 1.93 7.99
N ALA A 41 -0.05 2.41 9.11
CA ALA A 41 -1.48 2.71 9.23
C ALA A 41 -1.92 3.80 8.24
N SER A 42 -1.12 4.86 8.08
CA SER A 42 -1.37 5.93 7.11
C SER A 42 -1.36 5.43 5.66
N VAL A 43 -0.37 4.61 5.29
CA VAL A 43 -0.28 4.02 3.95
C VAL A 43 -1.46 3.11 3.65
N ILE A 44 -1.84 2.25 4.62
CA ILE A 44 -3.02 1.39 4.48
C ILE A 44 -4.28 2.24 4.33
N PHE A 45 -4.44 3.27 5.16
CA PHE A 45 -5.56 4.21 5.04
C PHE A 45 -5.59 4.86 3.65
N LEU A 46 -4.47 5.37 3.16
CA LEU A 46 -4.39 5.98 1.83
C LEU A 46 -4.76 4.99 0.72
N LEU A 47 -4.22 3.77 0.76
CA LEU A 47 -4.52 2.74 -0.24
C LEU A 47 -5.98 2.29 -0.23
N LEU A 48 -6.60 2.24 0.95
CA LEU A 48 -8.01 1.91 1.09
C LEU A 48 -8.89 3.07 0.60
N PHE A 49 -8.60 4.31 0.98
CA PHE A 49 -9.44 5.47 0.67
C PHE A 49 -9.23 6.02 -0.75
N ALA A 50 -8.06 5.84 -1.36
CA ALA A 50 -7.79 6.29 -2.73
C ALA A 50 -8.84 5.80 -3.76
N PRO A 51 -9.17 4.50 -3.88
CA PRO A 51 -10.19 4.06 -4.81
C PRO A 51 -11.59 4.60 -4.48
N PHE A 52 -11.93 4.76 -3.19
CA PHE A 52 -13.21 5.34 -2.79
C PHE A 52 -13.33 6.82 -3.18
N ILE A 53 -12.26 7.59 -3.02
CA ILE A 53 -12.22 9.01 -3.40
C ILE A 53 -12.38 9.16 -4.91
N VAL A 54 -11.65 8.37 -5.71
CA VAL A 54 -11.78 8.40 -7.18
C VAL A 54 -13.21 8.04 -7.60
N TYR A 55 -13.76 6.97 -7.03
CA TYR A 55 -15.11 6.54 -7.32
C TYR A 55 -16.15 7.61 -6.95
N TYR A 56 -15.99 8.26 -5.80
CA TYR A 56 -16.85 9.37 -5.37
C TYR A 56 -16.89 10.50 -6.40
N PHE A 57 -15.73 10.91 -6.95
CA PHE A 57 -15.69 11.97 -7.96
C PHE A 57 -16.33 11.55 -9.28
N ILE A 58 -16.09 10.33 -9.75
CA ILE A 58 -16.73 9.81 -10.96
C ILE A 58 -18.25 9.79 -10.80
N MET A 59 -18.75 9.30 -9.66
CA MET A 59 -20.17 9.26 -9.33
C MET A 59 -20.79 10.65 -9.23
N ALA A 60 -20.11 11.61 -8.59
CA ALA A 60 -20.57 12.99 -8.50
C ALA A 60 -20.68 13.65 -9.89
N CYS A 61 -19.74 13.34 -10.78
CA CYS A 61 -19.79 13.81 -12.16
C CYS A 61 -20.88 13.14 -13.00
N ASP A 62 -21.07 11.83 -12.84
CA ASP A 62 -22.06 11.06 -13.60
C ASP A 62 -23.51 11.40 -13.21
N GLN A 63 -23.81 11.50 -11.91
CA GLN A 63 -25.17 11.62 -11.41
C GLN A 63 -25.56 13.05 -10.95
N TYR A 64 -24.58 13.89 -10.59
CA TYR A 64 -24.83 15.21 -9.97
C TYR A 64 -24.15 16.36 -10.72
N SER A 65 -23.80 16.17 -12.00
CA SER A 65 -23.15 17.19 -12.84
C SER A 65 -21.90 17.81 -12.19
N CYS A 66 -21.10 16.95 -11.53
CA CYS A 66 -19.88 17.30 -10.79
C CYS A 66 -20.11 18.20 -9.55
N ALA A 67 -21.34 18.29 -9.04
CA ALA A 67 -21.61 18.94 -7.76
C ALA A 67 -21.13 18.07 -6.60
N LEU A 68 -19.99 18.45 -6.00
CA LEU A 68 -19.34 17.73 -4.90
C LEU A 68 -20.19 17.60 -3.64
N THR A 69 -21.11 18.52 -3.38
CA THR A 69 -22.00 18.47 -2.20
C THR A 69 -23.29 17.72 -2.49
N GLY A 70 -23.66 17.54 -3.76
CA GLY A 70 -24.88 16.87 -4.19
C GLY A 70 -25.03 15.48 -3.57
N PRO A 71 -24.07 14.55 -3.77
CA PRO A 71 -24.12 13.21 -3.20
C PRO A 71 -24.24 13.20 -1.68
N VAL A 72 -23.54 14.10 -0.97
CA VAL A 72 -23.57 14.17 0.50
C VAL A 72 -24.93 14.63 1.00
N VAL A 73 -25.48 15.68 0.39
CA VAL A 73 -26.80 16.22 0.76
C VAL A 73 -27.89 15.19 0.48
N ASP A 74 -27.80 14.45 -0.63
CA ASP A 74 -28.78 13.44 -1.02
C ASP A 74 -28.78 12.22 -0.09
N ILE A 75 -27.59 11.82 0.40
CA ILE A 75 -27.44 10.77 1.42
C ILE A 75 -27.97 11.24 2.77
N VAL A 76 -27.64 12.46 3.19
CA VAL A 76 -28.06 13.02 4.49
C VAL A 76 -29.57 13.28 4.54
N THR A 77 -30.15 13.73 3.42
CA THR A 77 -31.61 13.95 3.31
C THR A 77 -32.39 12.66 3.03
N GLY A 78 -31.71 11.55 2.75
CA GLY A 78 -32.32 10.23 2.56
C GLY A 78 -32.94 10.01 1.18
N HIS A 79 -32.72 10.91 0.23
CA HIS A 79 -33.22 10.80 -1.14
C HIS A 79 -32.45 9.77 -1.98
N ALA A 80 -31.19 9.48 -1.64
CA ALA A 80 -30.39 8.45 -2.28
C ALA A 80 -29.76 7.50 -1.26
N ARG A 81 -29.93 6.19 -1.46
CA ARG A 81 -29.16 5.16 -0.74
C ARG A 81 -27.89 4.83 -1.50
N LEU A 82 -26.82 4.53 -0.75
CA LEU A 82 -25.56 4.03 -1.33
C LEU A 82 -25.78 2.82 -2.25
N SER A 83 -26.78 1.98 -1.96
CA SER A 83 -27.16 0.85 -2.81
C SER A 83 -27.73 1.25 -4.17
N ASP A 84 -28.54 2.31 -4.23
CA ASP A 84 -29.13 2.79 -5.50
C ASP A 84 -28.08 3.49 -6.37
N ILE A 85 -27.13 4.15 -5.73
CA ILE A 85 -25.94 4.73 -6.37
C ILE A 85 -25.07 3.61 -6.97
N TRP A 86 -24.84 2.55 -6.20
CA TRP A 86 -24.07 1.40 -6.66
C TRP A 86 -24.76 0.63 -7.79
N ALA A 87 -26.10 0.54 -7.76
CA ALA A 87 -26.89 -0.11 -8.81
C ALA A 87 -26.77 0.58 -10.18
N LYS A 88 -26.50 1.89 -10.21
CA LYS A 88 -26.24 2.64 -11.45
C LYS A 88 -24.81 2.50 -11.97
N THR A 89 -23.89 1.96 -11.17
CA THR A 89 -22.51 1.77 -11.60
C THR A 89 -22.42 0.63 -12.60
N PRO A 90 -21.87 0.85 -13.80
CA PRO A 90 -21.74 -0.22 -14.78
C PRO A 90 -20.85 -1.34 -14.22
N PRO A 91 -21.28 -2.62 -14.31
CA PRO A 91 -20.48 -3.72 -13.82
C PRO A 91 -19.20 -3.87 -14.65
N ILE A 92 -18.16 -4.42 -14.04
CA ILE A 92 -16.91 -4.74 -14.74
C ILE A 92 -17.24 -5.77 -15.83
N THR A 93 -17.15 -5.36 -17.09
CA THR A 93 -17.40 -6.26 -18.23
C THR A 93 -16.11 -6.92 -18.69
N ARG A 94 -16.20 -8.18 -19.14
CA ARG A 94 -15.06 -8.92 -19.69
C ARG A 94 -14.44 -8.23 -20.91
N LYS A 95 -15.26 -7.50 -21.68
CA LYS A 95 -14.80 -6.73 -22.85
C LYS A 95 -13.96 -5.52 -22.45
N ALA A 96 -14.40 -4.76 -21.43
CA ALA A 96 -13.62 -3.65 -20.90
C ALA A 96 -12.27 -4.15 -20.34
N ALA A 97 -12.28 -5.26 -19.60
CA ALA A 97 -11.04 -5.86 -19.08
C ALA A 97 -10.08 -6.27 -20.22
N GLN A 98 -10.58 -6.95 -21.25
CA GLN A 98 -9.78 -7.35 -22.41
C GLN A 98 -9.16 -6.15 -23.13
N LEU A 99 -9.96 -5.11 -23.37
CA LEU A 99 -9.49 -3.90 -24.05
C LEU A 99 -8.41 -3.18 -23.23
N TYR A 100 -8.63 -3.03 -21.92
CA TYR A 100 -7.67 -2.41 -21.02
C TYR A 100 -6.36 -3.21 -20.93
N THR A 101 -6.44 -4.53 -20.77
CA THR A 101 -5.25 -5.38 -20.73
C THR A 101 -4.48 -5.30 -22.05
N LEU A 102 -5.16 -5.40 -23.20
CA LEU A 102 -4.52 -5.30 -24.51
C LEU A 102 -3.82 -3.94 -24.69
N TRP A 103 -4.50 -2.85 -24.31
CA TRP A 103 -3.94 -1.51 -24.35
C TRP A 103 -2.69 -1.36 -23.48
N VAL A 104 -2.74 -1.83 -22.22
CA VAL A 104 -1.60 -1.77 -21.29
C VAL A 104 -0.42 -2.62 -21.75
N THR A 105 -0.67 -3.80 -22.33
CA THR A 105 0.40 -4.65 -22.88
C THR A 105 1.03 -4.10 -24.16
N PHE A 106 0.31 -3.21 -24.86
CA PHE A 106 0.78 -2.58 -26.09
C PHE A 106 1.59 -1.30 -25.80
N GLN A 107 1.34 -0.61 -24.68
CA GLN A 107 2.17 0.49 -24.22
C GLN A 107 3.58 0.03 -23.83
#